data_AF-A0A9R1CBR6-F1
#
_entry.id   AF-A0A9R1CBR6-F1
#
_cell.length_a   1.000
_cell.length_b   1.000
_cell.length_c   1.000
_cell.angle_alpha   90.00
_cell.angle_beta   90.00
_cell.angle_gamma   90.00
#
_symmetry.space_group_name_H-M   'P 1'
#
loop_
_entity.id
_entity.type
_entity.pdbx_description
1 polymer ?
#
loop_
_entity_poly.entity_id
_entity_poly.type
_entity_poly.pdbx_seq_one_letter_code
_entity_poly.pdbx_strand_id
1 'polypeptide(L)'
;MKKLFTLVAAAFMAVGAYAQYTPTQSLHVMGFQFDAAGTTDWNHGAEMTNNNGTYTYTSEGVTLEAGTNYEFKVREGDTDGDWSLGNWGDNENLNADGTPSNVKASVPETAVYTVTITLTPTSASTPTPTFQYKKTGNAGEITHTYTVAGSPEAFFGSNWKQDDANNDMTLVDDPNSDYDGLYTLERNFTAEASTDFEFKVVQDHAWGVAYPASNATGNIPNAGTYKVVISYDPTSHAVEFHATANADGIDAVKTVTVNTDNRIFNLAGQQVTKAYKGVVVKNGKKYIQ
;
A
#
# COMPACT_ATOMS: atom_id res chain seq x y z
N MET A 1 -46.82 -2.65 -14.32
CA MET A 1 -45.53 -2.34 -13.67
C MET A 1 -45.79 -1.50 -12.43
N LYS A 2 -46.00 -2.15 -11.27
CA LYS A 2 -46.14 -1.44 -9.98
C LYS A 2 -44.77 -1.42 -9.33
N LYS A 3 -44.16 -0.24 -9.24
CA LYS A 3 -42.90 -0.03 -8.52
C LYS A 3 -43.19 -0.23 -7.03
N LEU A 4 -42.61 -1.29 -6.46
CA LEU A 4 -42.67 -1.58 -5.04
C LEU A 4 -41.67 -0.64 -4.35
N PHE A 5 -42.17 0.46 -3.80
CA PHE A 5 -41.37 1.28 -2.89
C PHE A 5 -41.25 0.53 -1.57
N THR A 6 -40.12 -0.16 -1.38
CA THR A 6 -39.73 -0.64 -0.05
C THR A 6 -39.37 0.60 0.79
N LEU A 7 -40.33 1.04 1.60
CA LEU A 7 -40.15 2.05 2.62
C LEU A 7 -39.22 1.46 3.69
N VAL A 8 -37.94 1.87 3.69
CA VAL A 8 -37.04 1.55 4.80
C VAL A 8 -37.44 2.44 5.95
N ALA A 9 -37.97 1.83 7.01
CA ALA A 9 -38.29 2.52 8.24
C ALA A 9 -37.01 3.12 8.80
N ALA A 10 -36.88 4.44 8.74
CA ALA A 10 -35.97 5.16 9.61
C ALA A 10 -36.38 4.80 11.05
N ALA A 11 -35.51 4.09 11.76
CA ALA A 11 -35.71 3.82 13.17
C ALA A 11 -35.61 5.16 13.92
N PHE A 12 -36.72 5.88 14.02
CA PHE A 12 -36.87 6.97 14.98
C PHE A 12 -36.85 6.33 16.37
N MET A 13 -35.67 6.27 16.99
CA MET A 13 -35.59 6.01 18.42
C MET A 13 -36.36 7.13 19.13
N ALA A 14 -37.35 6.75 19.92
CA ALA A 14 -38.06 7.67 20.79
C ALA A 14 -37.06 8.26 21.80
N VAL A 15 -36.67 9.51 21.59
CA VAL A 15 -35.78 10.24 22.49
C VAL A 15 -36.57 10.54 23.76
N GLY A 16 -36.40 9.71 24.78
CA GLY A 16 -36.78 10.07 26.15
C GLY A 16 -36.05 11.35 26.55
N ALA A 17 -36.65 12.16 27.42
CA ALA A 17 -36.10 13.43 27.89
C ALA A 17 -34.81 13.21 28.71
N TYR A 18 -33.70 12.92 28.05
CA TYR A 18 -32.36 12.95 28.61
C TYR A 18 -31.81 14.38 28.48
N ALA A 19 -30.94 14.77 29.41
CA ALA A 19 -30.25 16.06 29.32
C ALA A 19 -29.42 16.11 28.02
N GLN A 20 -29.92 16.85 27.05
CA GLN A 20 -29.33 16.96 25.73
C GLN A 20 -28.04 17.78 25.82
N TYR A 21 -26.95 17.24 25.27
CA TYR A 21 -25.75 18.03 25.08
C TYR A 21 -26.02 19.02 23.94
N THR A 22 -25.76 20.30 24.18
CA THR A 22 -25.91 21.35 23.16
C THR A 22 -24.52 21.76 22.70
N PRO A 23 -24.06 21.33 21.51
CA PRO A 23 -22.80 21.79 20.94
C PRO A 23 -22.76 23.32 20.84
N THR A 24 -21.60 23.87 21.16
CA THR A 24 -21.26 25.29 20.96
C THR A 24 -20.85 25.59 19.53
N GLN A 25 -20.47 24.58 18.75
CA GLN A 25 -20.16 24.66 17.31
C GLN A 25 -20.85 23.54 16.53
N SER A 26 -20.75 23.60 15.19
CA SER A 26 -21.21 22.53 14.31
C SER A 26 -20.45 21.23 14.56
N LEU A 27 -21.12 20.10 14.31
CA LEU A 27 -20.49 18.78 14.38
C LEU A 27 -20.03 18.35 13.00
N HIS A 28 -18.86 17.72 12.94
CA HIS A 28 -18.22 17.27 11.72
C HIS A 28 -17.87 15.79 11.82
N VAL A 29 -18.12 15.02 10.77
CA VAL A 29 -17.58 13.67 10.62
C VAL A 29 -16.13 13.77 10.17
N MET A 30 -15.22 13.23 10.97
CA MET A 30 -13.81 13.08 10.66
C MET A 30 -13.55 11.64 10.25
N GLY A 31 -12.82 11.40 9.17
CA GLY A 31 -12.56 10.04 8.70
C GLY A 31 -12.31 9.99 7.20
N PHE A 32 -11.53 9.00 6.76
CA PHE A 32 -11.19 8.83 5.35
C PHE A 32 -12.35 8.22 4.55
N GLN A 33 -12.40 8.52 3.24
CA GLN A 33 -13.11 7.74 2.22
C GLN A 33 -14.65 7.71 2.25
N PHE A 34 -15.31 8.56 3.05
CA PHE A 34 -16.78 8.66 3.01
C PHE A 34 -17.30 9.70 2.01
N ASP A 35 -16.44 10.44 1.33
CA ASP A 35 -16.85 11.37 0.29
C ASP A 35 -16.82 10.72 -1.10
N ALA A 36 -17.64 11.23 -2.03
CA ALA A 36 -17.67 10.72 -3.40
C ALA A 36 -16.36 10.97 -4.18
N ALA A 37 -15.49 11.83 -3.65
CA ALA A 37 -14.20 12.18 -4.24
C ALA A 37 -13.02 11.34 -3.72
N GLY A 38 -13.23 10.50 -2.69
CA GLY A 38 -12.18 9.68 -2.09
C GLY A 38 -11.05 10.50 -1.47
N THR A 39 -11.34 11.70 -0.94
CA THR A 39 -10.28 12.56 -0.42
C THR A 39 -9.57 11.91 0.78
N THR A 40 -8.26 12.05 0.80
CA THR A 40 -7.34 11.42 1.77
C THR A 40 -7.06 12.32 2.97
N ASP A 41 -7.88 13.35 3.19
CA ASP A 41 -7.63 14.33 4.24
C ASP A 41 -8.49 14.03 5.48
N TRP A 42 -7.83 13.56 6.54
CA TRP A 42 -8.45 13.29 7.84
C TRP A 42 -9.04 14.54 8.48
N ASN A 43 -8.56 15.72 8.08
CA ASN A 43 -8.70 16.95 8.84
C ASN A 43 -9.80 17.90 8.33
N HIS A 44 -10.36 17.63 7.14
CA HIS A 44 -11.49 18.37 6.58
C HIS A 44 -12.80 17.58 6.73
N GLY A 45 -13.29 17.49 7.96
CA GLY A 45 -14.52 16.75 8.26
C GLY A 45 -15.78 17.39 7.68
N ALA A 46 -16.70 16.55 7.19
CA ALA A 46 -17.96 17.01 6.63
C ALA A 46 -18.95 17.43 7.72
N GLU A 47 -19.51 18.63 7.61
CA GLU A 47 -20.51 19.14 8.57
C GLU A 47 -21.77 18.25 8.59
N MET A 48 -22.28 17.97 9.78
CA MET A 48 -23.49 17.21 10.02
C MET A 48 -24.72 18.13 10.10
N THR A 49 -25.83 17.69 9.53
CA THR A 49 -27.12 18.38 9.68
C THR A 49 -27.77 18.02 11.02
N ASN A 50 -28.15 19.02 11.80
CA ASN A 50 -28.89 18.85 13.05
C ASN A 50 -30.41 18.82 12.80
N ASN A 51 -31.08 17.78 13.27
CA ASN A 51 -32.53 17.71 13.38
C ASN A 51 -32.91 17.34 14.82
N ASN A 52 -33.34 18.34 15.59
CA ASN A 52 -33.79 18.18 16.98
C ASN A 52 -32.79 17.41 17.88
N GLY A 53 -31.49 17.72 17.76
CA GLY A 53 -30.44 17.10 18.58
C GLY A 53 -29.87 15.81 18.01
N THR A 54 -30.44 15.28 16.93
CA THR A 54 -29.84 14.20 16.15
C THR A 54 -29.05 14.81 14.99
N TYR A 55 -27.75 14.59 15.00
CA TYR A 55 -26.84 15.04 13.96
C TYR A 55 -26.66 13.94 12.94
N THR A 56 -26.82 14.26 11.66
CA THR A 56 -26.75 13.30 10.55
C THR A 56 -25.86 13.82 9.43
N TYR A 57 -24.94 12.98 8.97
CA TYR A 57 -24.21 13.15 7.73
C TYR A 57 -24.65 12.06 6.75
N THR A 58 -24.87 12.42 5.48
CA THR A 58 -25.18 11.45 4.42
C THR A 58 -24.31 11.73 3.21
N SER A 59 -23.70 10.68 2.69
CA SER A 59 -22.91 10.71 1.47
C SER A 59 -23.48 9.69 0.49
N GLU A 60 -23.68 10.10 -0.76
CA GLU A 60 -24.23 9.26 -1.82
C GLU A 60 -23.15 8.98 -2.86
N GLY A 61 -23.20 7.79 -3.46
CA GLY A 61 -22.27 7.43 -4.54
C GLY A 61 -20.87 7.06 -4.04
N VAL A 62 -20.74 6.67 -2.76
CA VAL A 62 -19.47 6.28 -2.16
C VAL A 62 -19.12 4.86 -2.60
N THR A 63 -17.97 4.66 -3.23
CA THR A 63 -17.48 3.30 -3.51
C THR A 63 -16.77 2.78 -2.28
N LEU A 64 -17.26 1.68 -1.72
CA LEU A 64 -16.64 1.01 -0.58
C LEU A 64 -16.27 -0.42 -0.97
N GLU A 65 -15.15 -0.89 -0.43
CA GLU A 65 -14.53 -2.18 -0.69
C GLU A 65 -14.77 -3.14 0.47
N ALA A 66 -15.07 -4.40 0.13
CA ALA A 66 -15.14 -5.45 1.13
C ALA A 66 -13.74 -5.73 1.71
N GLY A 67 -13.68 -5.97 3.02
CA GLY A 67 -12.43 -6.25 3.72
C GLY A 67 -11.68 -5.01 4.20
N THR A 68 -12.05 -3.81 3.74
CA THR A 68 -11.51 -2.55 4.25
C THR A 68 -12.14 -2.18 5.59
N ASN A 69 -11.29 -1.85 6.57
CA ASN A 69 -11.72 -1.32 7.87
C ASN A 69 -11.69 0.20 7.83
N TYR A 70 -12.83 0.80 7.50
CA TYR A 70 -13.01 2.24 7.50
C TYR A 70 -13.03 2.76 8.94
N GLU A 71 -12.40 3.91 9.19
CA GLU A 71 -12.32 4.51 10.51
C GLU A 71 -12.84 5.94 10.49
N PHE A 72 -13.65 6.30 11.51
CA PHE A 72 -14.18 7.66 11.64
C PHE A 72 -14.46 8.06 13.09
N LYS A 73 -14.66 9.36 13.28
CA LYS A 73 -15.15 10.01 14.51
C LYS A 73 -16.10 11.14 14.16
N VAL A 74 -16.82 11.63 15.16
CA VAL A 74 -17.53 12.90 15.08
C VAL A 74 -16.87 13.85 16.07
N ARG A 75 -16.55 15.06 15.62
CA ARG A 75 -16.03 16.12 16.48
C ARG A 75 -16.90 17.36 16.41
N GLU A 76 -16.76 18.22 17.40
CA GLU A 76 -17.28 19.58 17.40
C GLU A 76 -16.21 20.56 16.89
N GLY A 77 -16.58 21.41 15.93
CA GLY A 77 -15.67 22.34 15.26
C GLY A 77 -14.97 21.75 14.03
N ASP A 78 -14.41 22.63 13.20
CA ASP A 78 -13.71 22.29 11.95
C ASP A 78 -12.20 22.59 11.97
N THR A 79 -11.68 23.16 13.07
CA THR A 79 -10.26 23.47 13.20
C THR A 79 -9.43 22.20 13.20
N ASP A 80 -8.52 22.09 12.23
CA ASP A 80 -7.59 20.96 12.14
C ASP A 80 -6.80 20.77 13.46
N GLY A 81 -6.70 19.52 13.91
CA GLY A 81 -5.93 19.13 15.09
C GLY A 81 -6.54 19.53 16.45
N ASP A 82 -7.63 20.30 16.48
CA ASP A 82 -8.33 20.63 17.72
C ASP A 82 -9.37 19.56 18.07
N TRP A 83 -9.09 18.84 19.15
CA TRP A 83 -9.97 17.80 19.73
C TRP A 83 -10.40 18.17 21.16
N SER A 84 -10.26 19.44 21.55
CA SER A 84 -10.54 19.92 22.91
C SER A 84 -12.04 20.08 23.22
N LEU A 85 -12.87 20.08 22.18
CA LEU A 85 -14.34 20.17 22.27
C LEU A 85 -14.98 18.77 22.27
N GLY A 86 -16.27 18.70 21.92
CA GLY A 86 -16.97 17.44 21.75
C GLY A 86 -16.24 16.48 20.83
N ASN A 87 -15.96 15.27 21.34
CA ASN A 87 -15.23 14.21 20.64
C ASN A 87 -15.94 12.88 20.88
N TRP A 88 -16.50 12.32 19.81
CA TRP A 88 -17.28 11.09 19.85
C TRP A 88 -16.72 10.07 18.87
N GLY A 89 -16.43 8.88 19.39
CA GLY A 89 -15.87 7.77 18.66
C GLY A 89 -16.34 6.45 19.26
N ASP A 90 -15.55 5.40 19.14
CA ASP A 90 -15.81 4.13 19.83
C ASP A 90 -15.51 4.29 21.32
N ASN A 91 -16.57 4.27 22.13
CA ASN A 91 -16.49 4.42 23.58
C ASN A 91 -16.35 3.08 24.33
N GLU A 92 -16.41 1.94 23.63
CA GLU A 92 -16.11 0.62 24.20
C GLU A 92 -14.62 0.30 24.10
N ASN A 93 -13.98 0.77 23.03
CA ASN A 93 -12.55 0.61 22.80
C ASN A 93 -11.86 1.97 22.97
N LEU A 94 -11.43 2.33 24.18
CA LEU A 94 -10.77 3.62 24.42
C LEU A 94 -9.30 3.61 23.96
N ASN A 95 -8.80 4.77 23.59
CA ASN A 95 -7.37 5.02 23.42
C ASN A 95 -6.62 4.89 24.76
N ALA A 96 -5.29 4.82 24.71
CA ALA A 96 -4.44 4.72 25.90
C ALA A 96 -4.59 5.92 26.87
N ASP A 97 -4.98 7.08 26.35
CA ASP A 97 -5.27 8.30 27.12
C ASP A 97 -6.69 8.35 27.71
N GLY A 98 -7.50 7.31 27.48
CA GLY A 98 -8.88 7.20 27.94
C GLY A 98 -9.91 7.93 27.06
N THR A 99 -9.49 8.53 25.94
CA THR A 99 -10.42 9.14 24.98
C THR A 99 -11.09 8.07 24.09
N PRO A 100 -12.27 8.35 23.50
CA PRO A 100 -12.87 7.43 22.53
C PRO A 100 -11.91 7.15 21.37
N SER A 101 -11.79 5.89 20.94
CA SER A 101 -11.01 5.56 19.73
C SER A 101 -11.84 5.77 18.46
N ASN A 102 -11.29 5.44 17.29
CA ASN A 102 -12.00 5.57 16.03
C ASN A 102 -13.09 4.47 15.92
N VAL A 103 -14.29 4.85 15.46
CA VAL A 103 -15.32 3.87 15.09
C VAL A 103 -14.84 3.12 13.86
N LYS A 104 -14.88 1.79 13.92
CA LYS A 104 -14.56 0.91 12.79
C LYS A 104 -15.83 0.53 12.03
N ALA A 105 -15.78 0.63 10.71
CA ALA A 105 -16.87 0.30 9.80
C ALA A 105 -16.36 -0.57 8.65
N SER A 106 -17.24 -1.42 8.13
CA SER A 106 -16.95 -2.25 6.95
C SER A 106 -18.23 -2.53 6.18
N VAL A 107 -18.06 -2.90 4.91
CA VAL A 107 -19.15 -3.35 4.05
C VAL A 107 -18.94 -4.81 3.64
N PRO A 108 -20.02 -5.57 3.41
CA PRO A 108 -19.93 -6.99 3.09
C PRO A 108 -19.50 -7.27 1.65
N GLU A 109 -19.61 -6.28 0.75
CA GLU A 109 -19.28 -6.43 -0.66
C GLU A 109 -18.69 -5.13 -1.22
N THR A 110 -17.82 -5.25 -2.23
CA THR A 110 -17.30 -4.08 -2.95
C THR A 110 -18.38 -3.52 -3.86
N ALA A 111 -18.86 -2.30 -3.58
CA ALA A 111 -20.00 -1.71 -4.27
C ALA A 111 -20.10 -0.19 -4.06
N VAL A 112 -21.06 0.43 -4.74
CA VAL A 112 -21.42 1.83 -4.51
C VAL A 112 -22.55 1.90 -3.48
N TYR A 113 -22.40 2.78 -2.50
CA TYR A 113 -23.28 2.92 -1.33
C TYR A 113 -23.77 4.36 -1.15
N THR A 114 -24.92 4.47 -0.50
CA THR A 114 -25.24 5.63 0.34
C THR A 114 -24.81 5.30 1.77
N VAL A 115 -24.00 6.17 2.36
CA VAL A 115 -23.53 6.08 3.76
C VAL A 115 -24.26 7.13 4.59
N THR A 116 -24.70 6.73 5.77
CA THR A 116 -25.30 7.64 6.76
C THR A 116 -24.61 7.46 8.10
N ILE A 117 -24.09 8.56 8.64
CA ILE A 117 -23.52 8.62 9.99
C ILE A 117 -24.45 9.44 10.87
N THR A 118 -24.75 8.93 12.06
CA THR A 118 -25.68 9.58 12.99
C THR A 118 -25.11 9.63 14.40
N LEU A 119 -25.32 10.76 15.08
CA LEU A 119 -24.95 10.96 16.48
C LEU A 119 -26.06 11.73 17.20
N THR A 120 -26.43 11.29 18.40
CA THR A 120 -27.30 12.06 19.31
C THR A 120 -26.54 12.32 20.60
N PRO A 121 -25.83 13.45 20.74
CA PRO A 121 -24.99 13.70 21.90
C PRO A 121 -25.84 13.95 23.15
N THR A 122 -25.37 13.44 24.29
CA THR A 122 -26.06 13.56 25.58
C THR A 122 -25.08 14.01 26.65
N SER A 123 -25.55 14.74 27.67
CA SER A 123 -24.70 15.12 28.80
C SER A 123 -24.50 13.98 29.80
N ALA A 124 -25.28 12.90 29.71
CA ALA A 124 -25.26 11.77 30.64
C ALA A 124 -24.25 10.68 30.27
N SER A 125 -23.80 10.63 29.02
CA SER A 125 -22.87 9.63 28.50
C SER A 125 -22.21 10.10 27.21
N THR A 126 -21.11 9.46 26.81
CA THR A 126 -20.45 9.66 25.51
C THR A 126 -21.01 8.64 24.51
N PRO A 127 -22.01 8.99 23.69
CA PRO A 127 -22.57 8.05 22.72
C PRO A 127 -21.59 7.77 21.58
N THR A 128 -21.64 6.54 21.08
CA THR A 128 -20.90 6.13 19.87
C THR A 128 -21.68 6.55 18.62
N PRO A 129 -21.07 7.25 17.65
CA PRO A 129 -21.67 7.51 16.34
C PRO A 129 -22.02 6.21 15.61
N THR A 130 -23.16 6.15 14.93
CA THR A 130 -23.56 4.95 14.18
C THR A 130 -23.19 5.07 12.71
N PHE A 131 -22.73 3.97 12.11
CA PHE A 131 -22.51 3.82 10.68
C PHE A 131 -23.62 2.98 10.04
N GLN A 132 -24.31 3.53 9.05
CA GLN A 132 -25.30 2.82 8.25
C GLN A 132 -24.97 2.95 6.76
N TYR A 133 -25.28 1.91 6.00
CA TYR A 133 -25.04 1.89 4.56
C TYR A 133 -26.21 1.26 3.81
N LYS A 134 -26.36 1.67 2.55
CA LYS A 134 -27.30 1.08 1.60
C LYS A 134 -26.64 0.98 0.24
N LYS A 135 -26.52 -0.24 -0.30
CA LYS A 135 -26.01 -0.43 -1.65
C LYS A 135 -26.93 0.25 -2.67
N THR A 136 -26.33 1.05 -3.55
CA THR A 136 -27.00 1.81 -4.61
C THR A 136 -26.50 1.43 -6.01
N GLY A 137 -25.34 0.78 -6.12
CA GLY A 137 -24.80 0.33 -7.40
C GLY A 137 -23.70 -0.72 -7.23
N ASN A 138 -23.26 -1.28 -8.35
CA ASN A 138 -22.05 -2.10 -8.38
C ASN A 138 -20.84 -1.17 -8.49
N ALA A 139 -19.72 -1.54 -7.87
CA ALA A 139 -18.46 -0.84 -8.11
C ALA A 139 -18.01 -1.07 -9.55
N GLY A 140 -17.35 -0.06 -10.12
CA GLY A 140 -16.56 -0.24 -11.33
C GLY A 140 -15.27 -1.00 -11.03
N GLU A 141 -14.37 -1.04 -12.01
CA GLU A 141 -12.98 -1.44 -11.75
C GLU A 141 -12.37 -0.42 -10.78
N ILE A 142 -11.83 -0.91 -9.67
CA ILE A 142 -11.12 -0.10 -8.68
C ILE A 142 -9.64 -0.34 -8.91
N THR A 143 -8.92 0.73 -9.16
CA THR A 143 -7.47 0.72 -9.32
C THR A 143 -6.85 1.50 -8.19
N HIS A 144 -5.95 0.86 -7.45
CA HIS A 144 -5.16 1.52 -6.42
C HIS A 144 -3.79 1.91 -6.95
N THR A 145 -3.25 2.96 -6.34
CA THR A 145 -1.82 3.24 -6.41
C THR A 145 -1.17 2.61 -5.19
N TYR A 146 -0.06 1.90 -5.39
CA TYR A 146 0.73 1.34 -4.30
C TYR A 146 2.11 1.98 -4.31
N THR A 147 2.57 2.46 -3.17
CA THR A 147 3.82 3.23 -3.05
C THR A 147 4.66 2.67 -1.94
N VAL A 148 5.95 2.43 -2.20
CA VAL A 148 6.85 1.93 -1.16
C VAL A 148 7.43 3.09 -0.36
N ALA A 149 7.17 3.10 0.94
CA ALA A 149 7.75 4.06 1.88
C ALA A 149 8.67 3.32 2.85
N GLY A 150 9.95 3.72 2.92
CA GLY A 150 10.92 3.01 3.74
C GLY A 150 12.27 3.70 3.83
N SER A 151 13.27 2.94 4.25
CA SER A 151 14.69 3.30 4.37
C SER A 151 15.56 2.16 3.78
N PRO A 152 16.74 2.47 3.22
CA PRO A 152 17.48 3.72 3.32
C PRO A 152 17.12 4.78 2.27
N GLU A 153 17.34 6.05 2.60
CA GLU A 153 17.18 7.20 1.70
C GLU A 153 17.98 7.05 0.40
N ALA A 154 19.15 6.40 0.43
CA ALA A 154 19.94 6.14 -0.76
C ALA A 154 19.21 5.28 -1.81
N PHE A 155 18.24 4.46 -1.39
CA PHE A 155 17.39 3.67 -2.27
C PHE A 155 16.05 4.38 -2.56
N PHE A 156 15.40 4.91 -1.52
CA PHE A 156 14.04 5.46 -1.60
C PHE A 156 13.98 6.94 -1.99
N GLY A 157 15.10 7.67 -1.97
CA GLY A 157 15.18 9.12 -2.20
C GLY A 157 14.72 9.96 -1.00
N SER A 158 13.81 9.45 -0.18
CA SER A 158 13.38 10.06 1.08
C SER A 158 12.94 8.95 2.04
N ASN A 159 13.26 9.10 3.33
CA ASN A 159 12.85 8.12 4.31
C ASN A 159 11.35 8.25 4.62
N TRP A 160 10.63 7.12 4.58
CA TRP A 160 9.24 7.01 5.06
C TRP A 160 8.25 8.01 4.47
N LYS A 161 8.39 8.31 3.17
CA LYS A 161 7.52 9.22 2.44
C LYS A 161 6.48 8.45 1.62
N GLN A 162 5.22 8.45 2.08
CA GLN A 162 4.13 7.65 1.52
C GLN A 162 3.57 8.16 0.19
N ASP A 163 3.82 9.42 -0.15
CA ASP A 163 3.33 10.10 -1.35
C ASP A 163 4.47 10.38 -2.35
N ASP A 164 5.62 9.70 -2.21
CA ASP A 164 6.70 9.81 -3.17
C ASP A 164 6.38 9.01 -4.43
N ALA A 165 5.82 9.69 -5.42
CA ALA A 165 5.45 9.09 -6.71
C ALA A 165 6.62 8.40 -7.44
N ASN A 166 7.89 8.69 -7.09
CA ASN A 166 9.01 7.92 -7.64
C ASN A 166 9.01 6.47 -7.17
N ASN A 167 8.48 6.21 -5.98
CA ASN A 167 8.39 4.90 -5.34
C ASN A 167 7.04 4.22 -5.61
N ASP A 168 6.23 4.74 -6.53
CA ASP A 168 5.01 4.08 -7.00
C ASP A 168 5.37 2.76 -7.70
N MET A 169 4.65 1.72 -7.31
CA MET A 169 4.82 0.36 -7.83
C MET A 169 4.05 0.21 -9.14
N THR A 170 4.58 -0.62 -10.03
CA THR A 170 3.95 -0.92 -11.33
C THR A 170 3.41 -2.34 -11.31
N LEU A 171 2.16 -2.52 -11.75
CA LEU A 171 1.60 -3.85 -11.98
C LEU A 171 2.37 -4.55 -13.11
N VAL A 172 2.86 -5.75 -12.84
CA VAL A 172 3.48 -6.62 -13.83
C VAL A 172 2.40 -7.53 -14.41
N ASP A 173 2.07 -7.31 -15.67
CA ASP A 173 1.17 -8.16 -16.48
C ASP A 173 2.00 -8.86 -17.55
N ASP A 174 2.75 -9.88 -17.13
CA ASP A 174 3.58 -10.71 -18.01
C ASP A 174 3.60 -12.14 -17.47
N PRO A 175 2.88 -13.08 -18.10
CA PRO A 175 2.79 -14.46 -17.63
C PRO A 175 4.12 -15.24 -17.68
N ASN A 176 5.19 -14.65 -18.20
CA ASN A 176 6.54 -15.23 -18.19
C ASN A 176 7.43 -14.64 -17.09
N SER A 177 6.96 -13.63 -16.35
CA SER A 177 7.66 -13.04 -15.22
C SER A 177 7.36 -13.81 -13.94
N ASP A 178 8.35 -13.94 -13.06
CA ASP A 178 8.12 -14.44 -11.70
C ASP A 178 7.24 -13.49 -10.86
N TYR A 179 7.02 -12.27 -11.35
CA TYR A 179 6.21 -11.24 -10.70
C TYR A 179 4.84 -11.04 -11.37
N ASP A 180 4.39 -11.94 -12.25
CA ASP A 180 3.08 -11.80 -12.92
C ASP A 180 1.93 -11.59 -11.92
N GLY A 181 1.10 -10.58 -12.17
CA GLY A 181 -0.01 -10.18 -11.30
C GLY A 181 0.40 -9.42 -10.03
N LEU A 182 1.70 -9.14 -9.83
CA LEU A 182 2.21 -8.41 -8.67
C LEU A 182 2.53 -6.96 -9.01
N TYR A 183 2.40 -6.07 -8.03
CA TYR A 183 2.95 -4.73 -8.09
C TYR A 183 4.42 -4.77 -7.70
N THR A 184 5.30 -4.09 -8.45
CA THR A 184 6.73 -4.09 -8.19
C THR A 184 7.34 -2.69 -8.20
N LEU A 185 8.31 -2.47 -7.31
CA LEU A 185 9.29 -1.38 -7.40
C LEU A 185 10.65 -2.01 -7.70
N GLU A 186 11.11 -1.88 -8.94
CA GLU A 186 12.41 -2.39 -9.39
C GLU A 186 13.41 -1.24 -9.57
N ARG A 187 14.60 -1.37 -8.96
CA ARG A 187 15.71 -0.42 -9.11
C ARG A 187 17.07 -1.09 -9.04
N ASN A 188 18.05 -0.51 -9.73
CA ASN A 188 19.45 -0.80 -9.45
C ASN A 188 19.91 -0.02 -8.21
N PHE A 189 20.66 -0.68 -7.34
CA PHE A 189 21.19 -0.11 -6.11
C PHE A 189 22.64 -0.52 -5.89
N THR A 190 23.49 0.44 -5.56
CA THR A 190 24.88 0.17 -5.16
C THR A 190 24.96 0.26 -3.65
N ALA A 191 25.20 -0.87 -3.00
CA ALA A 191 25.48 -0.94 -1.57
C ALA A 191 26.98 -0.71 -1.34
N GLU A 192 27.33 0.21 -0.44
CA GLU A 192 28.72 0.46 -0.04
C GLU A 192 29.20 -0.46 1.10
N ALA A 193 28.24 -1.08 1.80
CA ALA A 193 28.45 -2.03 2.89
C ALA A 193 27.18 -2.87 3.07
N SER A 194 27.17 -3.76 4.08
CA SER A 194 25.92 -4.40 4.51
C SER A 194 24.86 -3.33 4.76
N THR A 195 23.73 -3.44 4.08
CA THR A 195 22.66 -2.43 4.09
C THR A 195 21.35 -3.11 4.42
N ASP A 196 20.74 -2.68 5.51
CA ASP A 196 19.41 -3.12 5.92
C ASP A 196 18.34 -2.20 5.31
N PHE A 197 17.21 -2.80 4.99
CA PHE A 197 16.03 -2.13 4.48
C PHE A 197 14.90 -2.33 5.47
N GLU A 198 14.15 -1.26 5.71
CA GLU A 198 12.84 -1.32 6.37
C GLU A 198 11.84 -0.55 5.53
N PHE A 199 10.67 -1.13 5.26
CA PHE A 199 9.70 -0.49 4.38
C PHE A 199 8.28 -1.01 4.60
N LYS A 200 7.32 -0.28 4.03
CA LYS A 200 5.91 -0.66 3.89
C LYS A 200 5.41 -0.27 2.50
N VAL A 201 4.41 -0.98 2.03
CA VAL A 201 3.62 -0.61 0.85
C VAL A 201 2.40 0.14 1.33
N VAL A 202 2.23 1.36 0.84
CA VAL A 202 1.14 2.26 1.21
C VAL A 202 0.18 2.35 0.04
N GLN A 203 -1.11 2.16 0.33
CA GLN A 203 -2.16 2.29 -0.67
C GLN A 203 -2.61 3.75 -0.77
N ASP A 204 -2.80 4.23 -2.00
CA ASP A 204 -3.37 5.53 -2.36
C ASP A 204 -2.69 6.73 -1.65
N HIS A 205 -1.36 6.67 -1.52
CA HIS A 205 -0.53 7.73 -0.91
C HIS A 205 -0.91 8.11 0.53
N ALA A 206 -1.60 7.23 1.27
CA ALA A 206 -2.09 7.50 2.62
C ALA A 206 -1.84 6.33 3.59
N TRP A 207 -1.33 6.65 4.78
CA TRP A 207 -0.99 5.65 5.81
C TRP A 207 -2.19 4.86 6.37
N GLY A 208 -3.42 5.25 6.03
CA GLY A 208 -4.64 4.56 6.50
C GLY A 208 -4.67 3.08 6.10
N VAL A 209 -4.09 2.74 4.95
CA VAL A 209 -3.96 1.35 4.48
C VAL A 209 -2.51 1.09 4.06
N ALA A 210 -1.79 0.29 4.86
CA ALA A 210 -0.40 -0.04 4.59
C ALA A 210 -0.03 -1.45 5.04
N TYR A 211 0.83 -2.10 4.25
CA TYR A 211 1.23 -3.50 4.42
C TYR A 211 2.75 -3.66 4.53
N PRO A 212 3.25 -4.62 5.33
CA PRO A 212 2.51 -5.44 6.30
C PRO A 212 2.05 -4.60 7.51
N ALA A 213 1.47 -5.19 8.56
CA ALA A 213 1.12 -4.42 9.77
C ALA A 213 2.38 -3.81 10.43
N SER A 214 3.43 -4.61 10.58
CA SER A 214 4.78 -4.16 10.98
C SER A 214 5.67 -3.95 9.75
N ASN A 215 6.77 -3.22 9.92
CA ASN A 215 7.72 -2.95 8.84
C ASN A 215 8.23 -4.27 8.23
N ALA A 216 8.17 -4.38 6.90
CA ALA A 216 8.90 -5.40 6.16
C ALA A 216 10.40 -5.08 6.22
N THR A 217 11.22 -6.13 6.18
CA THR A 217 12.68 -5.99 6.24
C THR A 217 13.36 -6.70 5.08
N GLY A 218 14.53 -6.19 4.70
CA GLY A 218 15.41 -6.78 3.69
C GLY A 218 16.86 -6.52 4.06
N ASN A 219 17.78 -7.32 3.54
CA ASN A 219 19.21 -7.10 3.75
C ASN A 219 19.99 -7.37 2.46
N ILE A 220 20.93 -6.48 2.18
CA ILE A 220 22.01 -6.70 1.23
C ILE A 220 23.28 -6.90 2.07
N PRO A 221 23.88 -8.10 2.11
CA PRO A 221 24.90 -8.42 3.12
C PRO A 221 26.29 -7.83 2.81
N ASN A 222 26.57 -7.51 1.55
CA ASN A 222 27.89 -7.09 1.10
C ASN A 222 27.79 -5.90 0.15
N ALA A 223 28.86 -5.10 0.11
CA ALA A 223 29.01 -4.07 -0.90
C ALA A 223 28.93 -4.66 -2.32
N GLY A 224 28.37 -3.89 -3.25
CA GLY A 224 28.19 -4.32 -4.64
C GLY A 224 26.99 -3.66 -5.30
N THR A 225 26.79 -3.95 -6.59
CA THR A 225 25.63 -3.47 -7.34
C THR A 225 24.58 -4.57 -7.42
N TYR A 226 23.33 -4.24 -7.10
CA TYR A 226 22.22 -5.18 -7.05
C TYR A 226 21.05 -4.63 -7.86
N LYS A 227 20.30 -5.54 -8.49
CA LYS A 227 18.91 -5.28 -8.86
C LYS A 227 18.03 -5.64 -7.67
N VAL A 228 17.34 -4.64 -7.15
CA VAL A 228 16.40 -4.78 -6.04
C VAL A 228 14.99 -4.70 -6.59
N VAL A 229 14.16 -5.68 -6.23
CA VAL A 229 12.73 -5.73 -6.53
C VAL A 229 11.99 -5.85 -5.20
N ILE A 230 11.15 -4.87 -4.90
CA ILE A 230 10.14 -4.98 -3.85
C ILE A 230 8.83 -5.35 -4.53
N SER A 231 8.17 -6.41 -4.08
CA SER A 231 6.93 -6.89 -4.69
C SER A 231 5.78 -6.89 -3.68
N TYR A 232 4.57 -6.71 -4.21
CA TYR A 232 3.32 -6.67 -3.45
C TYR A 232 2.23 -7.43 -4.19
N ASP A 233 1.61 -8.39 -3.50
CA ASP A 233 0.41 -9.09 -3.97
C ASP A 233 -0.84 -8.39 -3.42
N PRO A 234 -1.68 -7.75 -4.26
CA PRO A 234 -2.88 -7.07 -3.79
C PRO A 234 -3.96 -8.04 -3.26
N THR A 235 -3.89 -9.33 -3.59
CA THR A 235 -4.85 -10.35 -3.15
C THR A 235 -4.51 -10.91 -1.78
N SER A 236 -3.24 -11.27 -1.54
CA SER A 236 -2.77 -11.84 -0.28
C SER A 236 -2.17 -10.82 0.69
N HIS A 237 -1.94 -9.60 0.22
CA HIS A 237 -1.20 -8.54 0.90
C HIS A 237 0.23 -8.92 1.28
N ALA A 238 0.82 -9.92 0.61
CA ALA A 238 2.20 -10.31 0.79
C ALA A 238 3.14 -9.21 0.26
N VAL A 239 4.16 -8.87 1.03
CA VAL A 239 5.21 -7.91 0.68
C VAL A 239 6.55 -8.62 0.77
N GLU A 240 7.32 -8.60 -0.31
CA GLU A 240 8.61 -9.31 -0.38
C GLU A 240 9.74 -8.41 -0.88
N PHE A 241 10.95 -8.69 -0.38
CA PHE A 241 12.20 -8.06 -0.79
C PHE A 241 13.08 -9.06 -1.53
N HIS A 242 13.46 -8.73 -2.76
CA HIS A 242 14.36 -9.52 -3.58
C HIS A 242 15.55 -8.67 -4.01
N ALA A 243 16.77 -9.12 -3.70
CA ALA A 243 17.99 -8.47 -4.17
C ALA A 243 18.87 -9.48 -4.91
N THR A 244 19.13 -9.22 -6.19
CA THR A 244 20.01 -10.05 -7.02
C THR A 244 21.26 -9.25 -7.33
N ALA A 245 22.44 -9.79 -6.99
CA ALA A 245 23.69 -9.17 -7.37
C ALA A 245 23.77 -9.06 -8.90
N ASN A 246 24.03 -7.87 -9.42
CA ASN A 246 24.38 -7.72 -10.81
C ASN A 246 25.73 -8.43 -11.00
N ALA A 247 25.81 -9.38 -11.92
CA ALA A 247 27.07 -10.01 -12.23
C ALA A 247 27.97 -8.94 -12.89
N ASP A 248 28.98 -8.45 -12.17
CA ASP A 248 29.89 -7.39 -12.61
C ASP A 248 30.80 -7.81 -13.80
N GLY A 249 30.56 -8.97 -14.41
CA GLY A 249 31.36 -9.54 -15.49
C GLY A 249 32.33 -10.62 -14.99
N ILE A 250 33.25 -11.04 -15.86
CA ILE A 250 34.20 -12.13 -15.57
C ILE A 250 35.24 -11.63 -14.57
N ASP A 251 35.13 -12.05 -13.30
CA ASP A 251 36.05 -11.70 -12.20
C ASP A 251 37.51 -12.10 -12.44
N ALA A 252 37.76 -13.12 -13.28
CA ALA A 252 39.11 -13.49 -13.66
C ALA A 252 39.16 -14.26 -14.98
N VAL A 253 39.88 -13.73 -15.97
CA VAL A 253 40.40 -14.53 -17.09
C VAL A 253 41.65 -15.25 -16.60
N LYS A 254 41.53 -16.54 -16.25
CA LYS A 254 42.70 -17.36 -15.90
C LYS A 254 43.55 -17.59 -17.15
N THR A 255 44.62 -16.83 -17.31
CA THR A 255 45.63 -17.09 -18.35
C THR A 255 46.37 -18.37 -17.97
N VAL A 256 46.08 -19.47 -18.67
CA VAL A 256 46.83 -20.72 -18.52
C VAL A 256 48.24 -20.52 -19.06
N THR A 257 49.25 -21.00 -18.32
CA THR A 257 50.64 -21.03 -18.81
C THR A 257 50.69 -21.71 -20.18
N VAL A 258 51.20 -20.99 -21.18
CA VAL A 258 51.32 -21.47 -22.55
C VAL A 258 52.37 -22.58 -22.58
N ASN A 259 51.95 -23.81 -22.89
CA ASN A 259 52.87 -24.94 -23.05
C ASN A 259 53.88 -24.65 -24.18
N THR A 260 55.17 -24.93 -24.02
CA THR A 260 56.23 -24.62 -25.01
C THR A 260 56.53 -25.77 -25.98
N ASP A 261 55.67 -26.78 -26.00
CA ASP A 261 55.78 -28.04 -26.74
C ASP A 261 55.92 -27.90 -28.27
N ASN A 262 55.40 -26.83 -28.86
CA ASN A 262 55.42 -26.54 -30.30
C ASN A 262 54.74 -27.58 -31.22
N ARG A 263 54.32 -28.74 -30.71
CA ARG A 263 53.47 -29.70 -31.42
C ARG A 263 52.15 -29.04 -31.86
N ILE A 264 51.69 -29.40 -33.06
CA ILE A 264 50.50 -28.85 -33.71
C ILE A 264 49.48 -29.98 -33.83
N PHE A 265 48.25 -29.74 -33.38
CA PHE A 265 47.17 -30.71 -33.46
C PHE A 265 46.00 -30.14 -34.26
N ASN A 266 45.30 -30.95 -35.04
CA ASN A 266 44.00 -30.56 -35.59
C ASN A 266 42.90 -30.63 -34.50
N LEU A 267 41.67 -30.23 -34.83
CA LEU A 267 40.54 -30.28 -33.89
C LEU A 267 40.10 -31.70 -33.50
N ALA A 268 40.54 -32.72 -34.24
CA ALA A 268 40.32 -34.14 -33.89
C ALA A 268 41.41 -34.71 -32.96
N GLY A 269 42.38 -33.91 -32.53
CA GLY A 269 43.46 -34.32 -31.64
C GLY A 269 44.61 -35.08 -32.32
N GLN A 270 44.63 -35.14 -33.65
CA GLN A 270 45.74 -35.74 -34.40
C GLN A 270 46.88 -34.74 -34.53
N GLN A 271 48.11 -35.19 -34.32
CA GLN A 271 49.28 -34.36 -34.57
C GLN A 271 49.43 -34.12 -36.08
N VAL A 272 49.59 -32.87 -36.48
CA VAL A 272 49.71 -32.44 -37.87
C VAL A 272 50.98 -31.59 -38.09
N THR A 273 51.36 -31.39 -39.34
CA THR A 273 52.54 -30.59 -39.72
C THR A 273 52.15 -29.15 -40.04
N LYS A 274 53.15 -28.28 -40.27
CA LYS A 274 52.96 -26.89 -40.73
C LYS A 274 52.28 -26.77 -42.11
N ALA A 275 52.17 -27.86 -42.87
CA ALA A 275 51.49 -27.88 -44.16
C ALA A 275 49.98 -28.09 -44.05
N TYR A 276 49.46 -28.49 -42.88
CA TYR A 276 48.03 -28.66 -42.65
C TYR A 276 47.28 -27.35 -42.85
N LYS A 277 46.10 -27.42 -43.47
CA LYS A 277 45.23 -26.27 -43.73
C LYS A 277 44.00 -26.30 -42.85
N GLY A 278 43.77 -25.21 -42.12
CA GLY A 278 42.62 -25.04 -41.24
C GLY A 278 42.97 -24.66 -39.81
N VAL A 279 41.99 -24.83 -38.91
CA VAL A 279 42.17 -24.51 -37.48
C VAL A 279 43.01 -25.59 -36.81
N VAL A 280 44.09 -25.16 -36.17
CA VAL A 280 44.99 -26.02 -35.40
C VAL A 280 45.13 -25.52 -33.97
N VAL A 281 45.43 -26.42 -33.04
CA VAL A 281 45.81 -26.10 -31.66
C VAL A 281 47.33 -26.28 -31.52
N LYS A 282 48.01 -25.21 -31.12
CA LYS A 282 49.45 -25.20 -30.79
C LYS A 282 49.61 -24.51 -29.45
N ASN A 283 50.37 -25.12 -28.52
CA ASN A 283 50.68 -24.49 -27.23
C ASN A 283 49.43 -24.05 -26.43
N GLY A 284 48.33 -24.82 -26.54
CA GLY A 284 47.04 -24.50 -25.90
C GLY A 284 46.25 -23.35 -26.54
N LYS A 285 46.71 -22.79 -27.67
CA LYS A 285 46.01 -21.74 -28.42
C LYS A 285 45.58 -22.22 -29.79
N LYS A 286 44.45 -21.71 -30.28
CA LYS A 286 43.96 -21.96 -31.64
C LYS A 286 44.64 -21.02 -32.63
N TYR A 287 45.02 -21.54 -33.79
CA TYR A 287 45.63 -20.81 -34.91
C TYR A 287 44.96 -21.21 -36.22
N ILE A 288 45.00 -20.33 -37.22
CA ILE A 288 44.69 -20.65 -38.62
C ILE A 288 46.01 -20.90 -39.35
N GLN A 289 46.10 -22.00 -40.10
CA GLN A 289 47.30 -22.44 -40.84
C GLN A 289 46.99 -22.76 -42.32
#